data_AF-X1DLB2-F1
#
_entry.id   AF-X1DLB2-F1
#
_cell.length_a   1.000
_cell.length_b   1.000
_cell.length_c   1.000
_cell.angle_alpha   90.00
_cell.angle_beta   90.00
_cell.angle_gamma   90.00
#
_symmetry.space_group_name_H-M   'P 1'
#
loop_
_entity.id
_entity.type
_entity.pdbx_description
1 polymer ?
#
loop_
_entity_poly.entity_id
_entity_poly.type
_entity_poly.pdbx_seq_one_letter_code
_entity_poly.pdbx_strand_id
1 'polypeptide(L)'
;MVDFYQVIEEGQLGIPFGIFPSFIVYNLDLFDEAGLNYPPAQYGEKYVWPDGTEAEWDMDTLREVGMVLTVDANGNDANSPDFDSESIVQFGFLN
;
A
#
# COMPACT_ATOMS: atom_id res chain seq x y z
N MET A 1 -10.81 -26.12 -13.88
CA MET A 1 -10.27 -24.78 -14.22
C MET A 1 -11.03 -23.77 -13.37
N VAL A 2 -10.40 -22.66 -12.96
CA VAL A 2 -11.01 -21.67 -12.06
C VAL A 2 -12.20 -20.98 -12.75
N ASP A 3 -13.36 -20.91 -12.08
CA ASP A 3 -14.60 -20.31 -12.62
C ASP A 3 -14.43 -18.84 -13.06
N PHE A 4 -13.45 -18.15 -12.47
CA PHE A 4 -13.04 -16.79 -12.80
C PHE A 4 -12.79 -16.52 -14.30
N TYR A 5 -12.36 -17.53 -15.06
CA TYR A 5 -12.05 -17.39 -16.50
C TYR A 5 -13.22 -17.71 -17.43
N GLN A 6 -14.38 -18.08 -16.89
CA GLN A 6 -15.54 -18.38 -17.72
C GLN A 6 -16.27 -17.08 -18.08
N VAL A 7 -16.59 -16.94 -19.36
CA VAL A 7 -17.52 -15.91 -19.83
C VAL A 7 -18.93 -16.37 -19.44
N ILE A 8 -19.68 -15.48 -18.80
CA ILE A 8 -21.05 -15.74 -18.38
C ILE A 8 -21.86 -16.18 -19.62
N GLU A 9 -22.59 -17.30 -19.50
CA GLU A 9 -23.39 -17.95 -20.57
C GLU A 9 -22.62 -18.61 -21.74
N GLU A 10 -21.37 -18.22 -21.99
CA GLU A 10 -20.56 -18.75 -23.11
C GLU A 10 -19.53 -19.80 -22.69
N GLY A 11 -19.21 -19.88 -21.40
CA GLY A 11 -18.23 -20.82 -20.86
C GLY A 11 -16.79 -20.41 -21.18
N GLN A 12 -15.93 -21.37 -21.50
CA GLN A 12 -14.50 -21.12 -21.71
C GLN A 12 -14.19 -20.80 -23.17
N LEU A 13 -13.84 -19.54 -23.45
CA LEU A 13 -13.48 -19.08 -24.80
C LEU A 13 -11.97 -19.15 -25.11
N GLY A 14 -11.13 -19.35 -24.11
CA GLY A 14 -9.67 -19.36 -24.27
C GLY A 14 -8.94 -20.10 -23.15
N ILE A 15 -7.65 -20.34 -23.35
CA ILE A 15 -6.77 -20.94 -22.35
C ILE A 15 -5.93 -19.80 -21.74
N PRO A 16 -6.00 -19.57 -20.42
CA PRO A 16 -5.18 -18.54 -19.79
C PRO A 16 -3.69 -18.92 -19.92
N PHE A 17 -2.91 -18.02 -20.55
CA PHE A 17 -1.47 -18.20 -20.71
C PHE A 17 -0.67 -17.70 -19.50
N GLY A 18 -1.11 -16.59 -18.90
CA GLY A 18 -0.47 -16.00 -17.73
C GLY A 18 -1.42 -15.08 -16.97
N ILE A 19 -1.13 -14.92 -15.68
CA ILE A 19 -1.87 -14.05 -14.76
C ILE A 19 -0.83 -13.14 -14.13
N PHE A 20 -1.09 -11.83 -14.15
CA PHE A 20 -0.19 -10.81 -13.60
C PHE A 20 -0.85 -10.13 -12.41
N PRO A 21 -0.84 -10.76 -11.22
CA PRO A 21 -1.35 -10.11 -10.02
C PRO A 21 -0.45 -8.95 -9.63
N SER A 22 -1.06 -7.85 -9.20
CA SER A 22 -0.34 -6.74 -8.58
C SER A 22 -0.09 -7.06 -7.10
N PHE A 23 1.06 -6.65 -6.60
CA PHE A 23 1.42 -6.74 -5.19
C PHE A 23 2.17 -5.47 -4.76
N ILE A 24 2.12 -5.18 -3.46
CA ILE A 24 2.91 -4.10 -2.86
C ILE A 24 4.06 -4.76 -2.09
N VAL A 25 5.27 -4.27 -2.33
CA VAL A 25 6.42 -4.58 -1.48
C VAL A 25 6.68 -3.36 -0.61
N TYR A 26 6.99 -3.59 0.66
CA TYR A 26 7.28 -2.53 1.62
C TYR A 26 8.53 -2.87 2.44
N ASN A 27 9.18 -1.85 2.99
CA ASN A 27 10.37 -2.00 3.82
C ASN A 27 9.96 -2.06 5.31
N LEU A 28 10.18 -3.21 5.95
CA LEU A 28 9.82 -3.43 7.35
C LEU A 28 10.50 -2.42 8.29
N ASP A 29 11.79 -2.14 8.07
CA ASP A 29 12.56 -1.27 8.95
C ASP A 29 11.98 0.16 8.97
N LEU A 30 11.45 0.64 7.85
CA LEU A 30 10.83 1.97 7.77
C LEU A 30 9.49 2.04 8.50
N PHE A 31 8.70 0.97 8.44
CA PHE A 31 7.45 0.88 9.20
C PHE A 31 7.73 0.80 10.70
N ASP A 32 8.72 0.00 11.09
CA ASP A 32 9.16 -0.13 12.49
C ASP A 32 9.68 1.20 13.05
N GLU A 33 10.50 1.93 12.28
CA GLU A 33 11.01 3.25 12.67
C GLU A 33 9.90 4.28 12.82
N ALA A 34 8.92 4.29 11.89
CA ALA A 34 7.76 5.17 11.96
C ALA A 34 6.72 4.76 13.02
N GLY A 35 6.88 3.60 13.65
CA GLY A 35 5.92 3.03 14.59
C GLY A 35 4.57 2.69 13.94
N LEU A 36 4.55 2.44 12.63
CA LEU A 36 3.37 2.07 11.87
C LEU A 36 3.16 0.55 11.90
N ASN A 37 1.90 0.13 11.90
CA ASN A 37 1.58 -1.28 11.63
C ASN A 37 1.80 -1.60 10.14
N TYR A 38 2.02 -2.86 9.83
CA TYR A 38 2.22 -3.28 8.43
C TYR A 38 0.91 -3.29 7.62
N PRO A 39 0.99 -3.12 6.28
CA PRO A 39 -0.16 -3.31 5.41
C PRO A 39 -0.83 -4.68 5.61
N PRO A 40 -2.16 -4.78 5.44
CA PRO A 40 -2.86 -6.06 5.55
C PRO A 40 -2.32 -7.08 4.54
N ALA A 41 -2.20 -8.33 4.98
CA ALA A 41 -1.64 -9.41 4.17
C ALA A 41 -2.72 -10.18 3.40
N GLN A 42 -4.00 -10.04 3.77
CA GLN A 42 -5.12 -10.70 3.10
C GLN A 42 -6.03 -9.70 2.39
N TYR A 43 -6.63 -10.14 1.30
CA TYR A 43 -7.59 -9.35 0.55
C TYR A 43 -8.85 -9.05 1.40
N GLY A 44 -9.27 -7.79 1.41
CA GLY A 44 -10.46 -7.33 2.13
C GLY A 44 -10.25 -7.10 3.63
N GLU A 45 -9.04 -7.30 4.15
CA GLU A 45 -8.70 -6.86 5.50
C GLU A 45 -8.49 -5.35 5.55
N LYS A 46 -8.86 -4.77 6.70
CA LYS A 46 -8.65 -3.36 7.00
C LYS A 46 -7.22 -3.13 7.48
N TYR A 47 -6.75 -1.90 7.30
CA TYR A 47 -5.55 -1.43 7.96
C TYR A 47 -5.87 -1.05 9.40
N VAL A 48 -5.02 -1.45 10.34
CA VAL A 48 -5.14 -1.10 11.76
C VAL A 48 -4.06 -0.08 12.07
N TRP A 49 -4.43 1.12 12.49
CA TRP A 49 -3.49 2.15 12.90
C TRP A 49 -2.82 1.80 14.24
N PRO A 50 -1.67 2.41 14.58
CA PRO A 50 -0.99 2.16 15.85
C PRO A 50 -1.84 2.45 17.10
N ASP A 51 -2.83 3.34 16.99
CA ASP A 51 -3.79 3.66 18.06
C ASP A 51 -4.96 2.66 18.17
N GLY A 52 -5.00 1.66 17.28
CA GLY A 52 -6.03 0.63 17.22
C GLY A 52 -7.26 1.01 16.38
N THR A 53 -7.30 2.19 15.77
CA THR A 53 -8.37 2.54 14.83
C THR A 53 -8.23 1.76 13.51
N GLU A 54 -9.36 1.49 12.84
CA GLU A 54 -9.37 0.73 11.59
C GLU A 54 -9.74 1.64 10.41
N ALA A 55 -9.07 1.44 9.27
CA ALA A 55 -9.37 2.09 8.01
C ALA A 55 -9.47 1.07 6.86
N GLU A 56 -10.29 1.36 5.86
CA GLU A 56 -10.34 0.54 4.64
C GLU A 56 -8.96 0.57 3.95
N TRP A 57 -8.49 -0.58 3.45
CA TRP A 57 -7.22 -0.62 2.73
C TRP A 57 -7.41 -0.21 1.27
N ASP A 58 -7.54 1.10 1.06
CA ASP A 58 -7.70 1.75 -0.24
C ASP A 58 -6.57 2.74 -0.54
N MET A 59 -6.69 3.49 -1.64
CA MET A 59 -5.68 4.45 -2.06
C MET A 59 -5.58 5.68 -1.14
N ASP A 60 -6.64 6.00 -0.39
CA ASP A 60 -6.62 7.12 0.57
C ASP A 60 -5.80 6.71 1.81
N THR A 61 -6.07 5.53 2.37
CA THR A 61 -5.26 4.99 3.48
C THR A 61 -3.80 4.76 3.06
N LEU A 62 -3.57 4.24 1.85
CA LEU A 62 -2.21 4.07 1.33
C LEU A 62 -1.48 5.41 1.16
N ARG A 63 -2.20 6.48 0.75
CA ARG A 63 -1.64 7.83 0.68
C ARG A 63 -1.25 8.33 2.07
N GLU A 64 -2.10 8.13 3.08
CA GLU A 64 -1.79 8.56 4.46
C GLU A 64 -0.56 7.85 5.01
N VAL A 65 -0.48 6.53 4.86
CA VAL A 65 0.72 5.74 5.21
C VAL A 65 1.93 6.25 4.43
N GLY A 66 1.78 6.49 3.13
CA GLY A 66 2.84 7.01 2.27
C GLY A 66 3.32 8.41 2.68
N MET A 67 2.45 9.28 3.20
CA MET A 67 2.82 10.60 3.69
C MET A 67 3.68 10.52 4.95
N VAL A 68 3.30 9.67 5.92
CA VAL A 68 4.10 9.44 7.15
C VAL A 68 5.48 8.86 6.81
N LEU A 69 5.54 7.98 5.81
CA LEU A 69 6.80 7.36 5.39
C LEU A 69 7.61 8.19 4.40
N THR A 70 7.11 9.35 3.96
CA THR A 70 7.87 10.27 3.10
C THR A 70 8.58 11.30 3.96
N VAL A 71 9.92 11.27 3.95
CA VAL A 71 10.75 12.03 4.89
C VAL A 71 11.77 12.90 4.15
N ASP A 72 11.89 14.15 4.58
CA ASP A 72 12.89 15.09 4.07
C ASP A 72 14.28 14.90 4.71
N ALA A 73 15.29 15.61 4.21
CA ALA A 73 16.65 15.54 4.75
C ALA A 73 16.78 16.02 6.21
N ASN A 74 15.76 16.68 6.75
CA ASN A 74 15.71 17.16 8.14
C ASN A 74 14.99 16.17 9.07
N GLY A 75 14.43 15.08 8.54
CA GLY A 75 13.70 14.08 9.31
C GLY A 75 12.22 14.42 9.51
N ASN A 76 11.68 15.41 8.81
CA ASN A 76 10.25 15.73 8.85
C ASN A 76 9.49 14.83 7.88
N ASP A 77 8.39 14.25 8.34
CA ASP A 77 7.47 13.55 7.45
C ASP A 77 6.55 14.52 6.69
N ALA A 78 5.88 14.06 5.63
CA ALA A 78 5.08 14.91 4.75
C ALA A 78 3.82 15.51 5.39
N ASN A 79 3.45 15.15 6.62
CA ASN A 79 2.40 15.82 7.40
C ASN A 79 2.94 16.98 8.24
N SER A 80 4.26 17.08 8.43
CA SER A 80 4.88 18.15 9.19
C SER A 80 4.75 19.49 8.44
N PRO A 81 4.42 20.60 9.13
CA PRO A 81 4.47 21.93 8.53
C PRO A 81 5.90 22.35 8.14
N ASP A 82 6.93 21.71 8.70
CA ASP A 82 8.34 21.97 8.43
C ASP A 82 8.91 21.05 7.33
N PHE A 83 8.07 20.25 6.68
CA PHE A 83 8.47 19.36 5.59
C PHE A 83 9.02 20.15 4.39
N ASP A 84 10.25 19.83 3.99
CA ASP A 84 10.88 20.38 2.80
C ASP A 84 10.74 19.44 1.60
N SER A 85 9.76 19.73 0.75
CA SER A 85 9.50 18.96 -0.47
C SER A 85 10.64 19.01 -1.52
N GLU A 86 11.58 19.95 -1.40
CA GLU A 86 12.73 20.05 -2.31
C GLU A 86 13.90 19.14 -1.89
N SER A 87 13.87 18.57 -0.68
CA SER A 87 14.96 17.75 -0.11
C SER A 87 14.53 16.37 0.41
N ILE A 88 13.56 15.73 -0.27
CA ILE A 88 13.09 14.38 0.07
C ILE A 88 14.22 13.35 -0.05
N VAL A 89 14.45 12.58 1.02
CA VAL A 89 15.45 11.48 1.06
C VAL A 89 14.80 10.09 1.11
N GLN A 90 13.53 10.02 1.47
CA GLN A 90 12.75 8.78 1.52
C GLN A 90 11.35 9.03 0.96
N PHE A 91 10.91 8.18 0.04
CA PHE A 91 9.54 8.17 -0.47
C PHE A 91 8.77 7.00 0.13
N GLY A 92 7.62 7.29 0.74
CA GLY A 92 6.83 6.29 1.47
C GLY A 92 6.07 5.29 0.60
N PHE A 93 5.75 5.66 -0.64
CA PHE A 93 5.13 4.76 -1.61
C PHE A 93 5.60 5.07 -3.03
N LEU A 94 5.93 4.02 -3.79
CA LEU A 94 6.32 4.10 -5.18
C LEU A 94 5.87 2.81 -5.90
N ASN A 95 5.26 2.93 -7.08
CA ASN A 95 4.79 1.81 -7.92
C ASN A 95 5.49 1.85 -9.27
#